data_AF-A0A0W0FN41-F1
#
_entry.id   AF-A0A0W0FN41-F1
#
_cell.length_a   1.000
_cell.length_b   1.000
_cell.length_c   1.000
_cell.angle_alpha   90.00
_cell.angle_beta   90.00
_cell.angle_gamma   90.00
#
_symmetry.space_group_name_H-M   'P 1'
#
loop_
_entity.id
_entity.type
_entity.pdbx_description
1 polymer ?
#
loop_
_entity_poly.entity_id
_entity_poly.type
_entity_poly.pdbx_seq_one_letter_code
_entity_poly.pdbx_strand_id
1 'polypeptide(L)'
;MTVSRRAFVVGFTILIQLLHPVIAIVPKKYQLWFPDWGYYLLPLSFKDNNGRCAKLVNNYWRDGPTGSLDKPWSCSLVLDCILQDTPEHGSQMLSASLVLLGLTPTVLSSLGMSVAEATMLSFELPLLSTLLSFGSVVVYPSRILVYDDPVGTVLPSPNTSTLLSLLPLIRQPKTRKLIRVIEYVAALGAVANVFYMSLELGWRTILSWDCDSSYLPLLWVLLPGVIHLISIFSFLLRPKAVSGGAHDASSQRTATTKVLPRDGTQGQKSQGLRSGAETICTLHPTRWTLLIDSIVSGVAVGHIMFGTLIFSSLMFMTVKDTVPVIFRFGMSAVICRIISWNELAWMSEKYRVECVDSLEGKGRRIYVAEGWWRWRHDMQLKPGKKRSERDRNVDSSASA
;
A
#
# COMPACT_ATOMS: atom_id res chain seq x y z
N MET A 1 6.56 -29.28 3.29
CA MET A 1 7.75 -28.40 3.22
C MET A 1 8.25 -28.12 1.79
N THR A 2 7.86 -28.88 0.77
CA THR A 2 8.33 -28.73 -0.62
C THR A 2 7.61 -27.61 -1.43
N VAL A 3 6.39 -27.24 -1.04
CA VAL A 3 5.61 -26.16 -1.69
C VAL A 3 6.22 -24.76 -1.41
N SER A 4 6.90 -24.59 -0.28
CA SER A 4 7.51 -23.32 0.14
C SER A 4 8.69 -22.89 -0.76
N ARG A 5 9.53 -23.84 -1.19
CA ARG A 5 10.64 -23.55 -2.12
C ARG A 5 10.16 -23.15 -3.52
N ARG A 6 9.12 -23.82 -4.04
CA ARG A 6 8.58 -23.49 -5.38
C ARG A 6 7.91 -22.13 -5.41
N ALA A 7 7.23 -21.74 -4.33
CA ALA A 7 6.61 -20.41 -4.23
C ALA A 7 7.63 -19.27 -4.06
N PHE A 8 8.72 -19.50 -3.32
CA PHE A 8 9.84 -18.54 -3.24
C PHE A 8 10.49 -18.32 -4.61
N VAL A 9 10.70 -19.39 -5.37
CA VAL A 9 11.19 -19.30 -6.75
C VAL A 9 10.19 -18.57 -7.64
N VAL A 10 8.88 -18.85 -7.54
CA VAL A 10 7.86 -18.18 -8.35
C VAL A 10 7.78 -16.68 -8.04
N GLY A 11 7.75 -16.28 -6.77
CA GLY A 11 7.75 -14.86 -6.37
C GLY A 11 9.02 -14.12 -6.82
N PHE A 12 10.19 -14.75 -6.69
CA PHE A 12 11.46 -14.20 -7.15
C PHE A 12 11.55 -14.16 -8.68
N THR A 13 11.02 -15.17 -9.39
CA THR A 13 10.94 -15.15 -10.86
C THR A 13 9.94 -14.12 -11.36
N ILE A 14 8.82 -13.87 -10.68
CA ILE A 14 7.88 -12.80 -11.04
C ILE A 14 8.52 -11.44 -10.81
N LEU A 15 9.29 -11.27 -9.72
CA LEU A 15 10.08 -10.06 -9.48
C LEU A 15 11.10 -9.81 -10.60
N ILE A 16 11.83 -10.85 -11.02
CA ILE A 16 12.79 -10.79 -12.13
C ILE A 16 12.07 -10.54 -13.47
N GLN A 17 10.93 -11.20 -13.72
CA GLN A 17 10.15 -11.05 -14.96
C GLN A 17 9.50 -9.66 -15.07
N LEU A 18 9.14 -9.02 -13.96
CA LEU A 18 8.66 -7.62 -13.94
C LEU A 18 9.79 -6.61 -14.16
N LEU A 19 11.05 -6.98 -13.86
CA LEU A 19 12.25 -6.18 -14.15
C LEU A 19 12.69 -6.27 -15.63
N HIS A 20 12.35 -7.34 -16.35
CA HIS A 20 12.78 -7.55 -17.75
C HIS A 20 12.12 -6.63 -18.81
N PRO A 21 10.80 -6.33 -18.80
CA PRO A 21 10.19 -5.46 -19.81
C PRO A 21 10.63 -3.99 -19.70
N VAL A 22 11.25 -3.62 -18.58
CA VAL A 22 11.75 -2.28 -18.28
C VAL A 22 12.98 -1.92 -19.15
N ILE A 23 13.71 -2.93 -19.64
CA ILE A 23 14.95 -2.78 -20.42
C ILE A 23 14.68 -2.49 -21.91
N ALA A 24 13.48 -2.80 -22.42
CA ALA A 24 13.13 -2.68 -23.84
C ALA A 24 12.59 -1.31 -24.27
N ILE A 25 12.67 -0.30 -23.39
CA ILE A 25 12.20 1.05 -23.70
C ILE A 25 13.29 1.79 -24.47
N VAL A 26 13.06 2.03 -25.77
CA VAL A 26 13.97 2.82 -26.60
C VAL A 26 14.13 4.22 -25.99
N PRO A 27 15.36 4.66 -25.69
CA PRO A 27 15.59 5.97 -25.09
C PRO A 27 15.26 7.08 -26.11
N LYS A 28 14.16 7.82 -25.87
CA LYS A 28 13.82 9.05 -26.61
C LYS A 28 14.48 10.29 -25.99
N LYS A 29 15.72 10.14 -25.50
CA LYS A 29 16.42 11.21 -24.79
C LYS A 29 16.67 12.41 -25.70
N TYR A 30 16.46 13.61 -25.16
CA TYR A 30 16.58 14.90 -25.86
C TYR A 30 15.58 15.14 -27.02
N GLN A 31 14.74 14.17 -27.37
CA GLN A 31 13.75 14.31 -28.44
C GLN A 31 12.44 14.90 -27.95
N LEU A 32 12.09 14.61 -26.70
CA LEU A 32 10.85 15.02 -26.06
C LEU A 32 11.18 15.88 -24.84
N TRP A 33 10.41 16.95 -24.67
CA TRP A 33 10.58 17.91 -23.59
C TRP A 33 9.26 18.16 -22.91
N PHE A 34 9.29 18.61 -21.66
CA PHE A 34 8.12 19.23 -21.07
C PHE A 34 7.81 20.57 -21.74
N PRO A 35 6.52 20.95 -21.86
CA PRO A 35 6.11 22.11 -22.65
C PRO A 35 6.80 23.41 -22.23
N ASP A 36 6.89 23.69 -20.93
CA ASP A 36 7.45 24.94 -20.45
C ASP A 36 8.97 25.00 -20.67
N TRP A 37 9.68 23.90 -20.35
CA TRP A 37 11.12 23.78 -20.62
C TRP A 37 11.42 23.93 -22.12
N GLY A 38 10.77 23.13 -22.96
CA GLY A 38 11.04 23.06 -24.39
C GLY A 38 10.77 24.39 -25.12
N TYR A 39 9.75 25.13 -24.71
CA TYR A 39 9.39 26.38 -25.37
C TYR A 39 10.23 27.55 -24.87
N TYR A 40 10.38 27.73 -23.56
CA TYR A 40 10.94 28.95 -22.96
C TYR A 40 12.41 28.84 -22.54
N LEU A 41 12.85 27.68 -22.06
CA LEU A 41 14.17 27.52 -21.42
C LEU A 41 15.17 26.77 -22.29
N LEU A 42 14.71 26.12 -23.35
CA LEU A 42 15.58 25.40 -24.27
C LEU A 42 16.52 26.40 -24.98
N PRO A 43 17.86 26.23 -24.85
CA PRO A 43 18.83 27.22 -25.31
C PRO A 43 18.81 27.41 -26.84
N LEU A 44 19.17 28.61 -27.28
CA LEU A 44 19.27 28.93 -28.72
C LEU A 44 20.32 28.05 -29.42
N SER A 45 21.42 27.70 -28.73
CA SER A 45 22.44 26.78 -29.26
C SER A 45 21.94 25.34 -29.48
N PHE A 46 20.77 25.00 -28.94
CA PHE A 46 20.07 23.74 -29.20
C PHE A 46 18.98 23.92 -30.27
N LYS A 47 18.25 25.04 -30.27
CA LYS A 47 17.19 25.32 -31.25
C LYS A 47 17.74 25.60 -32.66
N ASP A 48 18.90 26.24 -32.75
CA ASP A 48 19.59 26.46 -34.02
C ASP A 48 20.33 25.19 -34.45
N ASN A 49 20.00 24.65 -35.63
CA ASN A 49 20.66 23.48 -36.22
C ASN A 49 22.19 23.64 -36.35
N ASN A 50 22.67 24.88 -36.46
CA ASN A 50 24.10 25.18 -36.54
C ASN A 50 24.76 25.39 -35.16
N GLY A 51 23.96 25.44 -34.11
CA GLY A 51 24.38 25.60 -32.74
C GLY A 51 25.24 24.43 -32.23
N ARG A 52 26.06 24.72 -31.22
CA ARG A 52 27.00 23.75 -30.66
C ARG A 52 26.28 22.54 -30.06
N CYS A 53 25.24 22.77 -29.27
CA CYS A 53 24.49 21.71 -28.60
C CYS A 53 23.60 20.93 -29.58
N ALA A 54 23.05 21.60 -30.60
CA ALA A 54 22.28 20.93 -31.67
C ALA A 54 23.15 19.92 -32.45
N LYS A 55 24.39 20.27 -32.79
CA LYS A 55 25.32 19.33 -33.44
C LYS A 55 25.66 18.16 -32.53
N LEU A 56 25.85 18.43 -31.24
CA LEU A 56 26.21 17.43 -30.25
C LEU A 56 25.09 16.40 -30.04
N VAL A 57 23.85 16.85 -29.91
CA VAL A 57 22.69 15.97 -29.76
C VAL A 57 22.42 15.17 -31.04
N ASN A 58 22.60 15.77 -32.22
CA ASN A 58 22.44 15.07 -33.49
C ASN A 58 23.47 13.93 -33.65
N ASN A 59 24.71 14.15 -33.20
CA ASN A 59 25.72 13.08 -33.17
C ASN A 59 25.35 11.97 -32.18
N TYR A 60 24.84 12.32 -30.99
CA TYR A 60 24.34 11.35 -30.01
C TYR A 60 23.20 10.49 -30.58
N TRP A 61 22.23 11.10 -31.28
CA TRP A 61 21.14 10.34 -31.91
C TRP A 61 21.60 9.44 -33.06
N ARG A 62 22.64 9.83 -33.80
CA ARG A 62 23.18 9.03 -34.92
C ARG A 62 24.03 7.87 -34.43
N ASP A 63 24.95 8.13 -33.50
CA ASP A 63 26.04 7.22 -33.15
C ASP A 63 25.70 6.39 -31.88
N GLY A 64 24.65 6.75 -31.15
CA GLY A 64 24.24 6.10 -29.91
C GLY A 64 25.15 6.45 -28.71
N PRO A 65 24.86 5.90 -27.53
CA PRO A 65 25.53 6.26 -26.27
C PRO A 65 27.03 5.88 -26.23
N THR A 66 27.48 4.94 -27.06
CA THR A 66 28.87 4.48 -27.08
C THR A 66 29.78 5.27 -28.03
N GLY A 67 29.26 6.21 -28.82
CA GLY A 67 30.04 7.04 -29.75
C GLY A 67 30.97 6.24 -30.68
N SER A 68 31.89 6.93 -31.36
CA SER A 68 33.04 6.28 -32.01
C SER A 68 34.26 6.38 -31.10
N LEU A 69 35.24 5.46 -31.25
CA LEU A 69 36.48 5.44 -30.45
C LEU A 69 37.22 6.79 -30.44
N ASP A 70 37.06 7.60 -31.49
CA ASP A 70 37.75 8.88 -31.67
C ASP A 70 36.96 10.09 -31.12
N LYS A 71 35.65 9.95 -30.89
CA LYS A 71 34.77 11.00 -30.34
C LYS A 71 33.64 10.38 -29.50
N PRO A 72 33.81 10.27 -28.17
CA PRO A 72 32.76 9.75 -27.31
C PRO A 72 31.64 10.79 -27.17
N TRP A 73 30.54 10.63 -27.90
CA TRP A 73 29.32 11.41 -27.73
C TRP A 73 28.51 10.81 -26.57
N SER A 74 28.85 11.17 -25.34
CA SER A 74 28.13 10.68 -24.16
C SER A 74 26.86 11.50 -23.90
N CYS A 75 25.89 10.88 -23.22
CA CYS A 75 24.69 11.56 -22.76
C CYS A 75 25.03 12.73 -21.81
N SER A 76 26.06 12.58 -20.96
CA SER A 76 26.54 13.64 -20.05
C SER A 76 27.10 14.86 -20.77
N LEU A 77 27.80 14.68 -21.91
CA LEU A 77 28.37 15.79 -22.66
C LEU A 77 27.26 16.67 -23.28
N VAL A 78 26.18 16.05 -23.75
CA VAL A 78 24.99 16.77 -24.25
C VAL A 78 24.30 17.52 -23.10
N LEU A 79 24.15 16.87 -21.95
CA LEU A 79 23.58 17.46 -20.74
C LEU A 79 24.35 18.72 -20.33
N ASP A 80 25.68 18.63 -20.23
CA ASP A 80 26.56 19.75 -19.85
C ASP A 80 26.45 20.92 -20.84
N CYS A 81 26.38 20.63 -22.14
CA CYS A 81 26.21 21.67 -23.17
C CYS A 81 24.91 22.46 -22.96
N ILE A 82 23.80 21.75 -22.74
CA ILE A 82 22.49 22.38 -22.55
C ILE A 82 22.48 23.18 -21.25
N LEU A 83 23.00 22.63 -20.15
CA LEU A 83 23.03 23.31 -18.85
C LEU A 83 23.91 24.57 -18.88
N GLN A 84 25.04 24.54 -19.60
CA GLN A 84 25.94 25.69 -19.70
C GLN A 84 25.33 26.86 -20.47
N ASP A 85 24.50 26.59 -21.49
CA ASP A 85 23.83 27.63 -22.30
C ASP A 85 22.43 27.98 -21.78
N THR A 86 21.97 27.32 -20.71
CA THR A 86 20.68 27.63 -20.08
C THR A 86 20.78 28.99 -19.37
N PRO A 87 19.79 29.89 -19.54
CA PRO A 87 19.81 31.18 -18.86
C PRO A 87 19.67 31.02 -17.34
N GLU A 88 20.26 31.94 -16.57
CA GLU A 88 20.31 31.90 -15.10
C GLU A 88 18.93 31.69 -14.43
N HIS A 89 17.88 32.35 -14.94
CA HIS A 89 16.52 32.16 -14.44
C HIS A 89 16.00 30.72 -14.63
N GLY A 90 16.40 30.05 -15.72
CA GLY A 90 16.06 28.66 -16.00
C GLY A 90 16.75 27.70 -15.03
N SER A 91 18.01 27.96 -14.70
CA SER A 91 18.77 27.21 -13.69
C SER A 91 18.14 27.34 -12.29
N GLN A 92 17.63 28.51 -11.95
CA GLN A 92 16.90 28.74 -10.69
C GLN A 92 15.55 27.99 -10.67
N MET A 93 14.79 28.02 -11.77
CA MET A 93 13.53 27.28 -11.89
C MET A 93 13.73 25.76 -11.84
N LEU A 94 14.80 25.26 -12.47
CA LEU A 94 15.23 23.87 -12.38
C LEU A 94 15.55 23.49 -10.94
N SER A 95 16.36 24.30 -10.24
CA SER A 95 16.71 24.04 -8.84
C SER A 95 15.47 23.97 -7.94
N ALA A 96 14.50 24.88 -8.14
CA ALA A 96 13.24 24.86 -7.39
C ALA A 96 12.37 23.62 -7.70
N SER A 97 12.33 23.19 -8.96
CA SER A 97 11.53 22.02 -9.36
C SER A 97 12.10 20.71 -8.80
N LEU A 98 13.42 20.57 -8.72
CA LEU A 98 14.09 19.40 -8.14
C LEU A 98 13.77 19.22 -6.66
N VAL A 99 13.64 20.32 -5.90
CA VAL A 99 13.22 20.26 -4.49
C VAL A 99 11.80 19.73 -4.37
N LEU A 100 10.86 20.27 -5.18
CA LEU A 100 9.47 19.81 -5.17
C LEU A 100 9.34 18.34 -5.55
N LEU A 101 10.08 17.91 -6.58
CA LEU A 101 10.13 16.52 -7.00
C LEU A 101 10.74 15.63 -5.93
N GLY A 102 11.86 16.03 -5.32
CA GLY A 102 12.51 15.29 -4.24
C GLY A 102 11.60 15.09 -3.01
N LEU A 103 10.71 16.04 -2.72
CA LEU A 103 9.73 15.91 -1.63
C LEU A 103 8.51 15.06 -2.00
N THR A 104 8.28 14.80 -3.29
CA THR A 104 7.06 14.12 -3.78
C THR A 104 6.89 12.71 -3.21
N PRO A 105 7.91 11.83 -3.18
CA PRO A 105 7.80 10.51 -2.56
C PRO A 105 7.34 10.58 -1.10
N THR A 106 7.88 11.52 -0.32
CA THR A 106 7.51 11.72 1.08
C THR A 106 6.07 12.21 1.22
N VAL A 107 5.64 13.17 0.39
CA VAL A 107 4.26 13.68 0.41
C VAL A 107 3.28 12.56 0.03
N LEU A 108 3.58 11.79 -1.01
CA LEU A 108 2.76 10.66 -1.43
C LEU A 108 2.73 9.53 -0.40
N SER A 109 3.79 9.33 0.39
CA SER A 109 3.81 8.32 1.46
C SER A 109 2.71 8.54 2.50
N SER A 110 2.29 9.79 2.74
CA SER A 110 1.19 10.12 3.66
C SER A 110 -0.19 9.67 3.16
N LEU A 111 -0.32 9.46 1.85
CA LEU A 111 -1.52 8.97 1.17
C LEU A 111 -1.44 7.48 0.82
N GLY A 112 -0.26 6.88 1.01
CA GLY A 112 0.01 5.49 0.70
C GLY A 112 -0.82 4.52 1.54
N MET A 113 -0.99 3.31 1.03
CA MET A 113 -1.54 2.21 1.81
C MET A 113 -0.46 1.66 2.74
N SER A 114 -0.82 1.33 3.97
CA SER A 114 0.10 0.62 4.85
C SER A 114 0.20 -0.86 4.44
N VAL A 115 1.29 -1.50 4.84
CA VAL A 115 1.51 -2.93 4.59
C VAL A 115 0.41 -3.77 5.26
N ALA A 116 -0.01 -3.37 6.47
CA ALA A 116 -1.07 -4.00 7.23
C ALA A 116 -2.45 -3.90 6.53
N GLU A 117 -2.77 -2.73 5.97
CA GLU A 117 -4.02 -2.52 5.21
C GLU A 117 -4.07 -3.39 3.94
N ALA A 118 -2.98 -3.43 3.17
CA ALA A 118 -2.91 -4.21 1.94
C ALA A 118 -3.01 -5.72 2.19
N THR A 119 -2.35 -6.22 3.24
CA THR A 119 -2.39 -7.64 3.62
C THR A 119 -3.78 -8.06 4.08
N MET A 120 -4.44 -7.21 4.87
CA MET A 120 -5.79 -7.47 5.32
C MET A 120 -6.79 -7.46 4.16
N LEU A 121 -6.72 -6.45 3.29
CA LEU A 121 -7.58 -6.36 2.11
C LEU A 121 -7.39 -7.56 1.16
N SER A 122 -6.15 -8.06 1.04
CA SER A 122 -5.84 -9.24 0.23
C SER A 122 -6.49 -10.53 0.74
N PHE A 123 -6.99 -10.57 1.99
CA PHE A 123 -7.69 -11.74 2.53
C PHE A 123 -9.02 -12.00 1.79
N GLU A 124 -9.74 -10.93 1.44
CA GLU A 124 -11.02 -11.02 0.73
C GLU A 124 -10.89 -10.71 -0.76
N LEU A 125 -10.04 -9.74 -1.12
CA LEU A 125 -9.94 -9.18 -2.47
C LEU A 125 -8.47 -9.06 -2.90
N PRO A 126 -7.77 -10.18 -3.17
CA PRO A 126 -6.34 -10.18 -3.50
C PRO A 126 -6.03 -9.39 -4.78
N LEU A 127 -6.88 -9.49 -5.80
CA LEU A 127 -6.68 -8.76 -7.05
C LEU A 127 -6.86 -7.24 -6.88
N LEU A 128 -7.84 -6.82 -6.06
CA LEU A 128 -8.05 -5.39 -5.82
C LEU A 128 -6.89 -4.82 -5.00
N SER A 129 -6.47 -5.53 -3.93
CA SER A 129 -5.33 -5.12 -3.10
C SER A 129 -4.07 -4.89 -3.94
N THR A 130 -3.74 -5.82 -4.82
CA THR A 130 -2.56 -5.68 -5.70
C THR A 130 -2.67 -4.51 -6.69
N LEU A 131 -3.84 -4.27 -7.29
CA LEU A 131 -4.06 -3.09 -8.14
C LEU A 131 -3.88 -1.78 -7.36
N LEU A 132 -4.43 -1.71 -6.14
CA LEU A 132 -4.28 -0.54 -5.27
C LEU A 132 -2.82 -0.31 -4.85
N SER A 133 -2.06 -1.38 -4.62
CA SER A 133 -0.62 -1.29 -4.33
C SER A 133 0.18 -0.68 -5.49
N PHE A 134 -0.13 -1.03 -6.74
CA PHE A 134 0.51 -0.39 -7.90
C PHE A 134 0.00 1.04 -8.14
N GLY A 135 -1.28 1.31 -7.82
CA GLY A 135 -1.90 2.63 -8.00
C GLY A 135 -1.53 3.66 -6.93
N SER A 136 -1.17 3.24 -5.72
CA SER A 136 -0.79 4.15 -4.62
C SER A 136 0.62 4.74 -4.79
N VAL A 137 1.46 4.12 -5.62
CA VAL A 137 2.82 4.57 -6.01
C VAL A 137 3.84 4.60 -4.87
N VAL A 138 3.38 4.72 -3.63
CA VAL A 138 4.20 4.76 -2.41
C VAL A 138 3.52 3.95 -1.31
N VAL A 139 4.36 3.32 -0.48
CA VAL A 139 3.96 2.57 0.71
C VAL A 139 4.07 3.49 1.92
N TYR A 140 3.07 3.47 2.81
CA TYR A 140 3.20 4.15 4.10
C TYR A 140 4.17 3.34 4.98
N PRO A 141 5.31 3.91 5.42
CA PRO A 141 6.31 3.17 6.18
C PRO A 141 5.85 3.02 7.64
N SER A 142 5.69 1.78 8.07
CA SER A 142 5.59 1.41 9.48
C SER A 142 6.91 1.68 10.21
N ARG A 143 6.88 1.80 11.54
CA ARG A 143 8.11 1.91 12.33
C ARG A 143 8.92 0.62 12.19
N ILE A 144 10.21 0.75 11.87
CA ILE A 144 11.13 -0.40 11.78
C ILE A 144 11.16 -1.11 13.15
N LEU A 145 11.11 -2.45 13.14
CA LEU A 145 11.02 -3.33 14.31
C LEU A 145 9.70 -3.28 15.10
N VAL A 146 8.72 -2.49 14.68
CA VAL A 146 7.37 -2.51 15.25
C VAL A 146 6.47 -3.31 14.30
N TYR A 147 5.87 -4.35 14.84
CA TYR A 147 4.92 -5.17 14.10
C TYR A 147 3.55 -4.47 14.07
N ASP A 148 3.11 -4.06 12.88
CA ASP A 148 1.76 -3.57 12.66
C ASP A 148 0.82 -4.75 12.39
N ASP A 149 -0.11 -5.00 13.32
CA ASP A 149 -1.06 -6.10 13.19
C ASP A 149 -2.13 -5.79 12.12
N PRO A 150 -2.22 -6.57 11.02
CA PRO A 150 -3.21 -6.34 9.97
C PRO A 150 -4.66 -6.41 10.46
N VAL A 151 -4.92 -7.20 11.51
CA VAL A 151 -6.27 -7.29 12.10
C VAL A 151 -6.66 -5.99 12.79
N GLY A 152 -5.69 -5.24 13.34
CA GLY A 152 -5.91 -3.93 13.92
C GLY A 152 -6.48 -2.91 12.92
N THR A 153 -6.21 -3.08 11.62
CA THR A 153 -6.73 -2.18 10.57
C THR A 153 -8.22 -2.34 10.29
N VAL A 154 -8.84 -3.41 10.78
CA VAL A 154 -10.29 -3.71 10.61
C VAL A 154 -11.10 -3.30 11.83
N LEU A 155 -10.44 -2.85 12.91
CA LEU A 155 -11.16 -2.39 14.09
C LEU A 155 -12.06 -1.20 13.72
N PRO A 156 -13.32 -1.21 14.17
CA PRO A 156 -14.26 -0.14 13.83
C PRO A 156 -13.74 1.20 14.38
N SER A 157 -13.47 2.13 13.47
CA SER A 157 -13.18 3.51 13.81
C SER A 157 -14.50 4.28 13.94
N PRO A 158 -14.64 5.22 14.91
CA PRO A 158 -15.84 6.04 15.03
C PRO A 158 -16.18 6.80 13.74
N ASN A 159 -15.19 7.10 12.91
CA ASN A 159 -15.39 7.79 11.64
C ASN A 159 -15.95 6.87 10.54
N THR A 160 -15.62 5.56 10.55
CA THR A 160 -16.05 4.62 9.49
C THR A 160 -17.48 4.14 9.70
N SER A 161 -17.89 3.91 10.94
CA SER A 161 -19.26 3.49 11.28
C SER A 161 -20.30 4.58 11.00
N THR A 162 -19.90 5.85 11.12
CA THR A 162 -20.77 7.00 10.87
C THR A 162 -21.04 7.20 9.37
N LEU A 163 -20.04 7.06 8.49
CA LEU A 163 -20.24 7.21 7.04
C LEU A 163 -21.14 6.10 6.47
N LEU A 164 -20.88 4.84 6.85
CA LEU A 164 -21.61 3.69 6.34
C LEU A 164 -23.08 3.67 6.79
N SER A 165 -23.39 4.26 7.94
CA SER A 165 -24.75 4.38 8.47
C SER A 165 -25.56 5.52 7.82
N LEU A 166 -24.89 6.53 7.25
CA LEU A 166 -25.56 7.66 6.57
C LEU A 166 -26.11 7.31 5.18
N LEU A 167 -25.65 6.22 4.57
CA LEU A 167 -26.01 5.85 3.19
C LEU A 167 -26.61 4.44 3.11
N PRO A 168 -27.87 4.25 3.57
CA PRO A 168 -28.53 2.93 3.56
C PRO A 168 -28.67 2.33 2.15
N LEU A 169 -28.67 3.15 1.10
CA LEU A 169 -28.72 2.72 -0.30
C LEU A 169 -27.47 1.94 -0.75
N ILE A 170 -26.31 2.25 -0.17
CA ILE A 170 -25.03 1.58 -0.45
C ILE A 170 -25.04 0.15 0.11
N ARG A 171 -25.85 -0.10 1.13
CA ARG A 171 -25.99 -1.39 1.80
C ARG A 171 -26.78 -2.43 0.98
N GLN A 172 -27.47 -2.01 -0.08
CA GLN A 172 -28.19 -2.95 -0.94
C GLN A 172 -27.22 -3.83 -1.76
N PRO A 173 -27.52 -5.12 -1.94
CA PRO A 173 -26.61 -6.07 -2.59
C PRO A 173 -26.36 -5.75 -4.07
N LYS A 174 -27.32 -5.12 -4.75
CA LYS A 174 -27.15 -4.66 -6.14
C LYS A 174 -26.19 -3.48 -6.23
N THR A 175 -26.36 -2.49 -5.35
CA THR A 175 -25.48 -1.31 -5.25
C THR A 175 -24.06 -1.72 -4.89
N ARG A 176 -23.87 -2.69 -3.97
CA ARG A 176 -22.54 -3.20 -3.60
C ARG A 176 -21.80 -3.84 -4.78
N LYS A 177 -22.48 -4.61 -5.62
CA LYS A 177 -21.86 -5.17 -6.84
C LYS A 177 -21.42 -4.07 -7.81
N LEU A 178 -22.25 -3.04 -7.99
CA LEU A 178 -21.92 -1.90 -8.83
C LEU A 178 -20.72 -1.11 -8.30
N ILE A 179 -20.69 -0.84 -6.98
CA ILE A 179 -19.57 -0.16 -6.32
C ILE A 179 -18.27 -0.92 -6.55
N ARG A 180 -18.26 -2.24 -6.36
CA ARG A 180 -17.07 -3.06 -6.64
C ARG A 180 -16.59 -2.94 -8.09
N VAL A 181 -17.51 -2.94 -9.06
CA VAL A 181 -17.13 -2.75 -10.47
C VAL A 181 -16.49 -1.37 -10.67
N ILE A 182 -17.06 -0.33 -10.06
CA ILE A 182 -16.51 1.04 -10.10
C ILE A 182 -15.12 1.10 -9.47
N GLU A 183 -14.92 0.46 -8.31
CA GLU A 183 -13.62 0.40 -7.63
C GLU A 183 -12.54 -0.28 -8.47
N TYR A 184 -12.86 -1.39 -9.15
CA TYR A 184 -11.93 -2.04 -10.07
C TYR A 184 -11.56 -1.16 -11.26
N VAL A 185 -12.55 -0.49 -11.87
CA VAL A 185 -12.30 0.43 -13.00
C VAL A 185 -11.46 1.62 -12.54
N ALA A 186 -11.76 2.19 -11.38
CA ALA A 186 -11.01 3.30 -10.80
C ALA A 186 -9.59 2.91 -10.43
N ALA A 187 -9.39 1.73 -9.82
CA ALA A 187 -8.06 1.20 -9.50
C ALA A 187 -7.23 0.93 -10.76
N LEU A 188 -7.83 0.34 -11.80
CA LEU A 188 -7.14 0.14 -13.08
C LEU A 188 -6.77 1.47 -13.75
N GLY A 189 -7.66 2.45 -13.71
CA GLY A 189 -7.40 3.80 -14.19
C GLY A 189 -6.26 4.49 -13.42
N ALA A 190 -6.21 4.32 -12.10
CA ALA A 190 -5.13 4.84 -11.26
C ALA A 190 -3.77 4.22 -11.63
N VAL A 191 -3.72 2.88 -11.80
CA VAL A 191 -2.52 2.16 -12.26
C VAL A 191 -2.08 2.64 -13.64
N ALA A 192 -3.00 2.70 -14.60
CA ALA A 192 -2.69 3.16 -15.96
C ALA A 192 -2.14 4.59 -15.98
N ASN A 193 -2.72 5.49 -15.18
CA ASN A 193 -2.25 6.87 -15.04
C ASN A 193 -0.83 6.92 -14.45
N VAL A 194 -0.56 6.17 -13.39
CA VAL A 194 0.76 6.11 -12.75
C VAL A 194 1.82 5.59 -13.72
N PHE A 195 1.54 4.51 -14.43
CA PHE A 195 2.47 3.95 -15.41
C PHE A 195 2.73 4.91 -16.56
N TYR A 196 1.67 5.53 -17.10
CA TYR A 196 1.80 6.51 -18.16
C TYR A 196 2.64 7.72 -17.72
N MET A 197 2.40 8.26 -16.52
CA MET A 197 3.18 9.36 -15.95
C MET A 197 4.65 8.99 -15.75
N SER A 198 4.95 7.78 -15.26
CA SER A 198 6.32 7.33 -15.08
C SER A 198 7.08 7.15 -16.38
N LEU A 199 6.42 6.64 -17.43
CA LEU A 199 6.99 6.56 -18.77
C LEU A 199 7.22 7.95 -19.37
N GLU A 200 6.26 8.85 -19.22
CA GLU A 200 6.36 10.22 -19.68
C GLU A 200 7.53 10.96 -19.01
N LEU A 201 7.69 10.80 -17.69
CA LEU A 201 8.84 11.31 -16.96
C LEU A 201 10.15 10.72 -17.50
N GLY A 202 10.23 9.40 -17.67
CA GLY A 202 11.43 8.73 -18.16
C GLY A 202 11.88 9.18 -19.56
N TRP A 203 10.94 9.56 -20.42
CA TRP A 203 11.21 10.03 -21.78
C TRP A 203 11.48 11.53 -21.90
N ARG A 204 10.78 12.36 -21.13
CA ARG A 204 10.90 13.83 -21.20
C ARG A 204 11.95 14.42 -20.27
N THR A 205 12.49 13.63 -19.34
CA THR A 205 13.52 14.06 -18.39
C THR A 205 14.77 13.20 -18.51
N ILE A 206 15.84 13.71 -17.91
CA ILE A 206 17.15 13.07 -17.86
C ILE A 206 17.64 13.07 -16.42
N LEU A 207 18.25 11.97 -15.99
CA LEU A 207 18.86 11.88 -14.67
C LEU A 207 20.27 12.46 -14.71
N SER A 208 20.58 13.32 -13.73
CA SER A 208 21.90 13.95 -13.63
C SER A 208 23.05 12.96 -13.41
N TRP A 209 22.80 11.86 -12.70
CA TRP A 209 23.83 10.87 -12.35
C TRP A 209 23.83 9.61 -13.23
N ASP A 210 22.77 9.35 -13.98
CA ASP A 210 22.66 8.20 -14.90
C ASP A 210 21.80 8.56 -16.12
N CYS A 211 22.39 9.36 -17.00
CA CYS A 211 21.73 10.01 -18.12
C CYS A 211 21.15 9.02 -19.16
N ASP A 212 21.77 7.86 -19.33
CA ASP A 212 21.35 6.85 -20.30
C ASP A 212 20.10 6.07 -19.84
N SER A 213 19.87 5.99 -18.52
CA SER A 213 18.71 5.32 -17.96
C SER A 213 17.43 6.16 -18.07
N SER A 214 16.41 5.62 -18.74
CA SER A 214 15.07 6.21 -18.82
C SER A 214 14.04 5.52 -17.92
N TYR A 215 14.40 4.38 -17.36
CA TYR A 215 13.43 3.45 -16.78
C TYR A 215 13.30 3.55 -15.26
N LEU A 216 14.16 4.33 -14.61
CA LEU A 216 14.23 4.45 -13.16
C LEU A 216 12.93 5.00 -12.52
N PRO A 217 12.23 6.01 -13.10
CA PRO A 217 10.90 6.41 -12.60
C PRO A 217 9.87 5.28 -12.67
N LEU A 218 9.90 4.47 -13.74
CA LEU A 218 9.02 3.30 -13.87
C LEU A 218 9.36 2.22 -12.84
N LEU A 219 10.65 1.95 -12.63
CA LEU A 219 11.11 1.01 -11.62
C LEU A 219 10.61 1.43 -10.23
N TRP A 220 10.70 2.73 -9.89
CA TRP A 220 10.25 3.24 -8.62
C TRP A 220 8.75 3.02 -8.36
N VAL A 221 7.88 3.19 -9.36
CA VAL A 221 6.43 2.97 -9.19
C VAL A 221 6.04 1.48 -9.13
N LEU A 222 6.90 0.58 -9.58
CA LEU A 222 6.68 -0.87 -9.50
C LEU A 222 7.02 -1.46 -8.12
N LEU A 223 7.97 -0.85 -7.41
CA LEU A 223 8.45 -1.33 -6.11
C LEU A 223 7.35 -1.49 -5.03
N PRO A 224 6.38 -0.56 -4.85
CA PRO A 224 5.31 -0.73 -3.87
C PRO A 224 4.51 -2.00 -4.09
N GLY A 225 4.17 -2.31 -5.34
CA GLY A 225 3.47 -3.55 -5.69
C GLY A 225 4.25 -4.78 -5.25
N VAL A 226 5.56 -4.79 -5.46
CA VAL A 226 6.46 -5.86 -5.00
C VAL A 226 6.47 -5.96 -3.47
N ILE A 227 6.62 -4.83 -2.77
CA ILE A 227 6.66 -4.78 -1.30
C ILE A 227 5.38 -5.38 -0.71
N HIS A 228 4.23 -4.96 -1.23
CA HIS A 228 2.93 -5.48 -0.80
C HIS A 228 2.74 -6.95 -1.15
N LEU A 229 3.18 -7.41 -2.34
CA LEU A 229 3.12 -8.83 -2.71
C LEU A 229 3.93 -9.72 -1.76
N ILE A 230 5.13 -9.31 -1.36
CA ILE A 230 5.96 -10.04 -0.38
C ILE A 230 5.23 -10.13 0.96
N SER A 231 4.61 -9.03 1.40
CA SER A 231 3.89 -9.00 2.68
C SER A 231 2.61 -9.85 2.64
N ILE A 232 1.83 -9.75 1.55
CA ILE A 232 0.64 -10.57 1.31
C ILE A 232 1.01 -12.06 1.35
N PHE A 233 2.07 -12.45 0.65
CA PHE A 233 2.54 -13.82 0.64
C PHE A 233 2.92 -14.31 2.04
N SER A 234 3.63 -13.47 2.80
CA SER A 234 4.02 -13.76 4.19
C SER A 234 2.81 -13.90 5.10
N PHE A 235 1.77 -13.11 4.88
CA PHE A 235 0.50 -13.22 5.59
C PHE A 235 -0.28 -14.48 5.21
N LEU A 236 -0.32 -14.87 3.95
CA LEU A 236 -1.02 -16.08 3.47
C LEU A 236 -0.42 -17.37 4.05
N LEU A 237 0.89 -17.39 4.32
CA LEU A 237 1.55 -18.52 4.96
C LEU A 237 1.25 -18.65 6.46
N ARG A 238 0.63 -17.64 7.09
CA ARG A 238 0.26 -17.71 8.51
C ARG A 238 -1.02 -18.54 8.70
N PRO A 239 -1.03 -19.50 9.66
CA PRO A 239 -2.25 -20.17 10.07
C PRO A 239 -3.27 -19.16 10.60
N LYS A 240 -4.52 -19.25 10.14
CA LYS A 240 -5.63 -18.41 10.58
C LYS A 240 -6.75 -19.31 11.07
N ALA A 241 -7.36 -18.97 12.19
CA ALA A 241 -8.59 -19.61 12.64
C ALA A 241 -9.75 -18.63 12.38
N VAL A 242 -10.70 -19.07 11.55
CA VAL A 242 -11.98 -18.38 11.36
C VAL A 242 -13.03 -19.24 12.03
N SER A 243 -13.72 -18.70 13.05
CA SER A 243 -14.84 -19.41 13.67
C SER A 243 -16.15 -18.79 13.18
N GLY A 244 -17.03 -19.62 12.62
CA GLY A 244 -18.40 -19.22 12.32
C GLY A 244 -19.17 -19.05 13.62
N GLY A 245 -19.82 -17.91 13.83
CA GLY A 245 -20.70 -17.71 14.97
C GLY A 245 -21.88 -18.68 14.92
N ALA A 246 -21.98 -19.57 15.90
CA ALA A 246 -23.16 -20.36 16.18
C ALA A 246 -23.50 -20.20 17.67
N HIS A 247 -24.63 -19.56 17.93
CA HIS A 247 -25.32 -19.62 19.22
C HIS A 247 -26.23 -20.86 19.20
N ASP A 248 -26.29 -21.54 20.36
CA ASP A 248 -27.16 -22.65 20.77
C ASP A 248 -26.73 -24.08 20.41
N ALA A 249 -26.01 -24.72 21.35
CA ALA A 249 -26.46 -25.98 21.93
C ALA A 249 -25.69 -26.29 23.22
N SER A 250 -26.41 -26.28 24.34
CA SER A 250 -26.08 -27.06 25.52
C SER A 250 -25.90 -28.53 25.13
N SER A 251 -24.66 -28.97 24.92
CA SER A 251 -24.34 -30.40 25.03
C SER A 251 -22.87 -30.58 25.38
N GLN A 252 -22.68 -30.91 26.64
CA GLN A 252 -21.48 -31.41 27.25
C GLN A 252 -21.01 -32.68 26.52
N ARG A 253 -19.97 -32.63 25.67
CA ARG A 253 -18.99 -33.72 25.50
C ARG A 253 -17.85 -33.41 24.53
N THR A 254 -16.63 -33.60 25.04
CA THR A 254 -15.37 -33.96 24.35
C THR A 254 -14.86 -33.04 23.23
N ALA A 255 -13.92 -32.18 23.59
CA ALA A 255 -13.03 -31.49 22.69
C ALA A 255 -12.18 -32.49 21.89
N THR A 256 -12.44 -32.60 20.59
CA THR A 256 -11.48 -33.10 19.60
C THR A 256 -11.28 -32.02 18.56
N THR A 257 -10.08 -31.45 18.55
CA THR A 257 -9.57 -30.49 17.57
C THR A 257 -9.57 -31.13 16.19
N LYS A 258 -10.61 -30.88 15.39
CA LYS A 258 -10.62 -31.21 13.96
C LYS A 258 -9.84 -30.15 13.19
N VAL A 259 -8.59 -30.48 12.89
CA VAL A 259 -7.82 -29.88 11.79
C VAL A 259 -8.48 -30.34 10.49
N LEU A 260 -8.99 -29.40 9.70
CA LEU A 260 -9.63 -29.70 8.41
C LEU A 260 -8.57 -30.09 7.36
N PRO A 261 -8.68 -31.25 6.70
CA PRO A 261 -7.92 -31.54 5.51
C PRO A 261 -8.55 -30.85 4.28
N ARG A 262 -7.66 -30.46 3.38
CA ARG A 262 -7.91 -29.96 2.04
C ARG A 262 -8.41 -31.11 1.17
N ASP A 263 -9.67 -31.09 0.75
CA ASP A 263 -10.08 -31.61 -0.56
C ASP A 263 -11.46 -31.11 -0.98
N GLY A 264 -11.61 -30.90 -2.29
CA GLY A 264 -12.79 -30.29 -2.89
C GLY A 264 -13.93 -31.28 -3.11
N THR A 265 -15.17 -30.79 -3.02
CA THR A 265 -16.26 -31.07 -3.97
C THR A 265 -17.47 -30.19 -3.67
N GLN A 266 -18.01 -29.70 -4.77
CA GLN A 266 -19.32 -29.10 -5.08
C GLN A 266 -20.49 -29.30 -4.10
N GLY A 267 -21.22 -28.20 -3.86
CA GLY A 267 -22.69 -28.21 -3.83
C GLY A 267 -23.39 -27.99 -2.49
N GLN A 268 -23.89 -26.78 -2.24
CA GLN A 268 -25.33 -26.52 -2.04
C GLN A 268 -25.61 -25.03 -1.79
N LYS A 269 -26.60 -24.52 -2.54
CA LYS A 269 -27.28 -23.25 -2.29
C LYS A 269 -28.01 -23.32 -0.95
N SER A 270 -27.73 -22.40 -0.05
CA SER A 270 -28.68 -21.95 0.97
C SER A 270 -28.70 -20.43 0.98
N GLN A 271 -29.76 -19.88 0.38
CA GLN A 271 -30.20 -18.52 0.60
C GLN A 271 -30.69 -18.43 2.04
N GLY A 272 -29.91 -17.79 2.89
CA GLY A 272 -30.27 -17.44 4.26
C GLY A 272 -29.56 -16.14 4.60
N LEU A 273 -30.32 -15.14 4.99
CA LEU A 273 -29.87 -13.80 5.37
C LEU A 273 -28.81 -13.93 6.48
N ARG A 274 -27.52 -13.84 6.11
CA ARG A 274 -26.38 -14.02 7.03
C ARG A 274 -26.26 -12.81 7.96
N SER A 275 -26.94 -12.88 9.10
CA SER A 275 -26.64 -12.09 10.29
C SER A 275 -25.80 -12.94 11.24
N GLY A 276 -24.51 -13.04 10.97
CA GLY A 276 -23.55 -13.73 11.83
C GLY A 276 -22.15 -13.23 11.50
N ALA A 277 -21.61 -12.36 12.35
CA ALA A 277 -20.24 -11.86 12.17
C ALA A 277 -19.27 -13.05 12.31
N GLU A 278 -18.40 -13.22 11.31
CA GLU A 278 -17.34 -14.24 11.35
C GLU A 278 -16.20 -13.71 12.23
N THR A 279 -15.70 -14.53 13.15
CA THR A 279 -14.59 -14.13 14.04
C THR A 279 -13.25 -14.56 13.44
N ILE A 280 -12.29 -13.63 13.39
CA ILE A 280 -10.92 -13.89 12.95
C ILE A 280 -10.02 -13.90 14.19
N CYS A 281 -9.40 -15.05 14.45
CA CYS A 281 -8.37 -15.18 15.48
C CYS A 281 -7.00 -15.31 14.79
N THR A 282 -6.14 -14.29 14.95
CA THR A 282 -4.74 -14.40 14.59
C THR A 282 -3.95 -15.04 15.73
N LEU A 283 -3.20 -16.08 15.40
CA LEU A 283 -2.21 -16.65 16.31
C LEU A 283 -1.03 -15.68 16.44
N HIS A 284 -0.37 -15.68 17.60
CA HIS A 284 0.76 -14.80 17.91
C HIS A 284 1.81 -14.79 16.77
N PRO A 285 2.40 -13.63 16.41
CA PRO A 285 3.35 -13.55 15.31
C PRO A 285 4.54 -14.48 15.58
N THR A 286 4.91 -15.27 14.56
CA THR A 286 6.12 -16.08 14.59
C THR A 286 7.36 -15.20 14.46
N ARG A 287 8.53 -15.68 14.92
CA ARG A 287 9.80 -14.97 14.74
C ARG A 287 10.09 -14.64 13.27
N TRP A 288 9.80 -15.58 12.36
CA TRP A 288 9.94 -15.38 10.91
C TRP A 288 9.08 -14.24 10.38
N THR A 289 7.85 -14.14 10.88
CA THR A 289 6.93 -13.10 10.44
C THR A 289 7.30 -11.72 10.96
N LEU A 290 7.90 -11.62 12.15
CA LEU A 290 8.47 -10.37 12.68
C LEU A 290 9.69 -9.93 11.86
N LEU A 291 10.56 -10.88 11.50
CA LEU A 291 11.73 -10.60 10.67
C LEU A 291 11.34 -10.11 9.28
N ILE A 292 10.38 -10.77 8.62
CA ILE A 292 9.91 -10.35 7.29
C ILE A 292 9.25 -8.98 7.34
N ASP A 293 8.42 -8.72 8.35
CA ASP A 293 7.76 -7.43 8.53
C ASP A 293 8.78 -6.29 8.77
N SER A 294 9.83 -6.57 9.53
CA SER A 294 10.94 -5.64 9.74
C SER A 294 11.72 -5.36 8.44
N ILE A 295 11.95 -6.39 7.62
CA ILE A 295 12.58 -6.24 6.30
C ILE A 295 11.68 -5.41 5.38
N VAL A 296 10.38 -5.73 5.32
CA VAL A 296 9.40 -5.01 4.50
C VAL A 296 9.32 -3.53 4.90
N SER A 297 9.29 -3.23 6.20
CA SER A 297 9.33 -1.86 6.71
C SER A 297 10.63 -1.14 6.34
N GLY A 298 11.78 -1.81 6.46
CA GLY A 298 13.07 -1.27 6.01
C GLY A 298 13.11 -0.99 4.50
N VAL A 299 12.57 -1.90 3.69
CA VAL A 299 12.45 -1.72 2.23
C VAL A 299 11.47 -0.59 1.89
N ALA A 300 10.39 -0.41 2.64
CA ALA A 300 9.47 0.72 2.45
C ALA A 300 10.15 2.08 2.70
N VAL A 301 10.99 2.19 3.74
CA VAL A 301 11.81 3.39 3.96
C VAL A 301 12.82 3.57 2.82
N GLY A 302 13.47 2.49 2.39
CA GLY A 302 14.39 2.49 1.24
C GLY A 302 13.71 2.92 -0.07
N HIS A 303 12.44 2.53 -0.28
CA HIS A 303 11.64 2.92 -1.44
C HIS A 303 11.40 4.43 -1.50
N ILE A 304 11.11 5.06 -0.36
CA ILE A 304 10.95 6.51 -0.26
C ILE A 304 12.28 7.20 -0.57
N MET A 305 13.38 6.76 0.06
CA MET A 305 14.72 7.32 -0.19
C MET A 305 15.14 7.19 -1.66
N PHE A 306 14.88 6.02 -2.26
CA PHE A 306 15.17 5.75 -3.67
C PHE A 306 14.34 6.64 -4.60
N GLY A 307 13.05 6.84 -4.28
CA GLY A 307 12.20 7.81 -4.95
C GLY A 307 12.77 9.22 -4.86
N THR A 308 13.15 9.66 -3.66
CA THR A 308 13.69 11.00 -3.44
C THR A 308 14.94 11.21 -4.28
N LEU A 309 15.84 10.22 -4.34
CA LEU A 309 17.03 10.25 -5.18
C LEU A 309 16.70 10.35 -6.67
N ILE A 310 15.76 9.55 -7.19
CA ILE A 310 15.36 9.59 -8.60
C ILE A 310 14.74 10.96 -8.93
N PHE A 311 13.71 11.36 -8.17
CA PHE A 311 12.91 12.54 -8.47
C PHE A 311 13.69 13.85 -8.29
N SER A 312 14.57 13.94 -7.28
CA SER A 312 15.48 15.09 -7.11
C SER A 312 16.60 15.17 -8.15
N SER A 313 16.71 14.17 -9.03
CA SER A 313 17.71 14.11 -10.10
C SER A 313 17.09 14.28 -11.50
N LEU A 314 15.77 14.46 -11.63
CA LEU A 314 15.10 14.62 -12.92
C LEU A 314 15.29 16.03 -13.47
N MET A 315 16.21 16.17 -14.42
CA MET A 315 16.50 17.42 -15.11
C MET A 315 15.43 17.77 -16.15
N PHE A 316 15.43 19.03 -16.59
CA PHE A 316 14.63 19.54 -17.70
C PHE A 316 13.12 19.59 -17.46
N MET A 317 12.74 19.81 -16.20
CA MET A 317 11.36 20.08 -15.81
C MET A 317 11.30 21.37 -14.99
N THR A 318 10.36 22.25 -15.33
CA THR A 318 10.13 23.50 -14.60
C THR A 318 9.16 23.27 -13.45
N VAL A 319 9.06 24.23 -12.52
CA VAL A 319 8.04 24.19 -11.46
C VAL A 319 6.63 24.07 -12.04
N LYS A 320 6.35 24.75 -13.14
CA LYS A 320 5.04 24.77 -13.80
C LYS A 320 4.67 23.42 -14.42
N ASP A 321 5.66 22.68 -14.92
CA ASP A 321 5.48 21.32 -15.42
C ASP A 321 5.40 20.28 -14.28
N THR A 322 6.18 20.48 -13.22
CA THR A 322 6.26 19.59 -12.05
C THR A 322 4.93 19.51 -11.29
N VAL A 323 4.29 20.65 -11.02
CA VAL A 323 3.09 20.70 -10.17
C VAL A 323 1.96 19.80 -10.69
N PRO A 324 1.56 19.85 -11.98
CA PRO A 324 0.58 18.93 -12.55
C PRO A 324 0.96 17.47 -12.41
N VAL A 325 2.23 17.10 -12.56
CA VAL A 325 2.70 15.72 -12.41
C VAL A 325 2.49 15.23 -10.97
N ILE A 326 2.87 16.05 -9.98
CA ILE A 326 2.66 15.73 -8.56
C ILE A 326 1.18 15.54 -8.26
N PHE A 327 0.32 16.45 -8.75
CA PHE A 327 -1.13 16.34 -8.56
C PHE A 327 -1.71 15.08 -9.19
N ARG A 328 -1.22 14.65 -10.35
CA ARG A 328 -1.68 13.43 -11.01
C ARG A 328 -1.29 12.17 -10.25
N PHE A 329 -0.06 12.10 -9.72
CA PHE A 329 0.32 11.01 -8.82
C PHE A 329 -0.51 11.05 -7.53
N GLY A 330 -0.69 12.23 -6.95
CA GLY A 330 -1.50 12.44 -5.76
C GLY A 330 -2.95 12.00 -5.95
N MET A 331 -3.56 12.32 -7.10
CA MET A 331 -4.93 11.92 -7.42
C MET A 331 -5.08 10.40 -7.52
N SER A 332 -4.15 9.71 -8.18
CA SER A 332 -4.13 8.24 -8.17
C SER A 332 -4.02 7.68 -6.75
N ALA A 333 -3.12 8.23 -5.93
CA ALA A 333 -2.94 7.79 -4.54
C ALA A 333 -4.20 8.04 -3.68
N VAL A 334 -4.84 9.20 -3.82
CA VAL A 334 -6.10 9.53 -3.12
C VAL A 334 -7.22 8.58 -3.52
N ILE A 335 -7.38 8.30 -4.82
CA ILE A 335 -8.38 7.34 -5.30
C ILE A 335 -8.12 5.96 -4.66
N CYS A 336 -6.88 5.48 -4.69
CA CYS A 336 -6.52 4.21 -4.08
C CYS A 336 -6.77 4.19 -2.56
N ARG A 337 -6.50 5.30 -1.87
CA ARG A 337 -6.74 5.46 -0.43
C ARG A 337 -8.23 5.44 -0.09
N ILE A 338 -9.06 6.10 -0.88
CA ILE A 338 -10.52 6.10 -0.68
C ILE A 338 -11.07 4.68 -0.87
N ILE A 339 -10.63 3.97 -1.91
CA ILE A 339 -11.06 2.59 -2.17
C ILE A 339 -10.63 1.67 -1.01
N SER A 340 -9.37 1.72 -0.59
CA SER A 340 -8.87 0.85 0.49
C SER A 340 -9.58 1.14 1.81
N TRP A 341 -9.79 2.42 2.13
CA TRP A 341 -10.50 2.83 3.33
C TRP A 341 -11.96 2.33 3.35
N ASN A 342 -12.66 2.43 2.21
CA ASN A 342 -14.03 1.95 2.07
C ASN A 342 -14.14 0.43 2.23
N GLU A 343 -13.26 -0.34 1.58
CA GLU A 343 -13.30 -1.81 1.69
C GLU A 343 -12.90 -2.29 3.09
N LEU A 344 -11.94 -1.64 3.75
CA LEU A 344 -11.64 -1.93 5.16
C LEU A 344 -12.82 -1.60 6.08
N ALA A 345 -13.56 -0.52 5.82
CA ALA A 345 -14.78 -0.22 6.57
C ALA A 345 -15.85 -1.31 6.39
N TRP A 346 -16.02 -1.84 5.18
CA TRP A 346 -16.90 -2.99 4.94
C TRP A 346 -16.44 -4.26 5.66
N MET A 347 -15.13 -4.51 5.70
CA MET A 347 -14.56 -5.61 6.46
C MET A 347 -14.80 -5.44 7.96
N SER A 348 -14.76 -4.21 8.48
CA SER A 348 -15.00 -3.91 9.90
C SER A 348 -16.42 -4.26 10.36
N GLU A 349 -17.40 -4.19 9.45
CA GLU A 349 -18.77 -4.61 9.72
C GLU A 349 -18.99 -6.12 9.55
N LYS A 350 -18.26 -6.74 8.61
CA LYS A 350 -18.36 -8.18 8.32
C LYS A 350 -17.67 -9.02 9.41
N TYR A 351 -16.51 -8.58 9.87
CA TYR A 351 -15.67 -9.31 10.82
C TYR A 351 -15.77 -8.72 12.20
N ARG A 352 -15.91 -9.60 13.19
CA ARG A 352 -15.76 -9.23 14.59
C ARG A 352 -14.37 -9.64 15.04
N VAL A 353 -13.52 -8.65 15.34
CA VAL A 353 -12.19 -8.88 15.90
C VAL A 353 -12.34 -9.06 17.40
N GLU A 354 -12.02 -10.24 17.92
CA GLU A 354 -12.00 -10.52 19.36
C GLU A 354 -10.56 -10.89 19.77
N CYS A 355 -9.79 -9.91 20.22
CA CYS A 355 -8.43 -10.11 20.75
C CYS A 355 -8.49 -10.41 22.25
N VAL A 356 -7.69 -11.37 22.72
CA VAL A 356 -7.41 -11.58 24.15
C VAL A 356 -5.89 -11.42 24.36
N ASP A 357 -5.47 -11.00 25.54
CA ASP A 357 -4.06 -10.95 25.94
C ASP A 357 -3.66 -12.28 26.60
N SER A 358 -2.47 -12.78 26.28
CA SER A 358 -1.92 -14.01 26.88
C SER A 358 -0.87 -13.63 27.91
N LEU A 359 -1.31 -13.33 29.12
CA LEU A 359 -0.54 -13.75 30.29
C LEU A 359 -1.12 -15.13 30.67
N GLU A 360 -0.26 -16.14 30.78
CA GLU A 360 -0.57 -17.50 31.29
C GLU A 360 -1.23 -18.51 30.32
N GLY A 361 -0.47 -18.94 29.29
CA GLY A 361 -0.20 -20.38 29.08
C GLY A 361 -1.31 -21.43 28.99
N LYS A 362 -2.59 -21.11 28.81
CA LYS A 362 -3.69 -22.07 28.53
C LYS A 362 -4.62 -21.52 27.46
N GLY A 363 -5.02 -22.38 26.51
CA GLY A 363 -5.80 -22.02 25.32
C GLY A 363 -7.07 -21.23 25.64
N ARG A 364 -7.34 -20.21 24.83
CA ARG A 364 -8.45 -19.26 25.02
C ARG A 364 -9.78 -19.79 24.50
N ARG A 365 -10.82 -19.54 25.27
CA ARG A 365 -12.21 -19.38 24.82
C ARG A 365 -12.64 -17.95 25.16
N ILE A 366 -13.40 -17.30 24.28
CA ILE A 366 -13.83 -15.89 24.41
C ILE A 366 -15.36 -15.86 24.49
N TYR A 367 -15.91 -15.01 25.36
CA TYR A 367 -17.34 -14.71 25.48
C TYR A 367 -17.60 -13.20 25.33
N VAL A 368 -18.82 -12.89 24.88
CA VAL A 368 -19.31 -11.65 24.26
C VAL A 368 -19.57 -10.51 25.25
N ALA A 369 -19.25 -9.27 24.86
CA ALA A 369 -19.95 -8.08 25.35
C ALA A 369 -21.12 -7.74 24.39
N GLU A 370 -22.34 -7.83 24.91
CA GLU A 370 -23.54 -7.30 24.27
C GLU A 370 -23.68 -5.79 24.53
N GLY A 371 -24.11 -5.04 23.51
CA GLY A 371 -24.95 -3.85 23.69
C GLY A 371 -24.31 -2.58 24.27
N TRP A 372 -23.54 -1.85 23.46
CA TRP A 372 -23.06 -0.49 23.78
C TRP A 372 -24.15 0.58 23.97
N TRP A 373 -25.44 0.27 23.74
CA TRP A 373 -26.54 1.24 23.83
C TRP A 373 -27.33 1.20 25.15
N ARG A 374 -27.10 0.22 26.05
CA ARG A 374 -27.90 0.07 27.27
C ARG A 374 -27.28 0.70 28.53
N TRP A 375 -25.98 1.06 28.51
CA TRP A 375 -25.26 1.52 29.70
C TRP A 375 -25.50 2.98 30.11
N ARG A 376 -26.03 3.84 29.22
CA ARG A 376 -26.23 5.27 29.56
C ARG A 376 -27.50 5.54 30.36
N HIS A 377 -28.48 4.63 30.36
CA HIS A 377 -29.77 4.86 31.02
C HIS A 377 -29.82 4.41 32.50
N ASP A 378 -28.97 3.48 32.93
CA ASP A 378 -29.01 2.95 34.30
C ASP A 378 -28.21 3.75 35.34
N MET A 379 -27.39 4.72 34.91
CA MET A 379 -26.63 5.56 35.86
C MET A 379 -27.44 6.70 36.51
N GLN A 380 -28.70 6.93 36.12
CA GLN A 380 -29.49 8.04 36.68
C GLN A 380 -30.59 7.63 37.67
N LEU A 381 -30.78 6.34 37.99
CA LEU A 381 -31.84 5.92 38.91
C LEU A 381 -31.38 4.80 39.85
N LYS A 382 -30.79 5.17 41.00
CA LYS A 382 -31.38 4.95 42.34
C LYS A 382 -30.37 5.15 43.48
N PRO A 383 -30.77 5.83 44.57
CA PRO A 383 -29.96 6.04 45.78
C PRO A 383 -30.06 4.86 46.76
N GLY A 384 -28.96 4.62 47.48
CA GLY A 384 -28.81 4.08 48.85
C GLY A 384 -29.65 2.89 49.34
N LYS A 385 -28.98 1.82 49.81
CA LYS A 385 -29.44 1.08 51.01
C LYS A 385 -28.33 0.24 51.68
N LYS A 386 -28.09 0.52 52.97
CA LYS A 386 -27.26 -0.23 53.94
C LYS A 386 -27.88 -1.60 54.29
N ARG A 387 -27.05 -2.59 54.66
CA ARG A 387 -27.42 -3.85 55.36
C ARG A 387 -26.20 -4.25 56.21
N SER A 388 -26.11 -3.95 57.51
CA SER A 388 -26.78 -4.51 58.70
C SER A 388 -26.61 -6.02 58.84
N GLU A 389 -25.62 -6.41 59.64
CA GLU A 389 -25.25 -7.77 60.03
C GLU A 389 -25.54 -7.89 61.55
N ARG A 390 -26.40 -8.83 61.95
CA ARG A 390 -26.71 -9.11 63.36
C ARG A 390 -27.13 -10.59 63.53
N ASP A 391 -26.27 -11.29 64.26
CA ASP A 391 -26.45 -12.37 65.26
C ASP A 391 -27.25 -13.65 64.99
N ARG A 392 -26.51 -14.77 65.11
CA ARG A 392 -26.66 -15.87 66.11
C ARG A 392 -25.81 -17.07 65.59
N ASN A 393 -24.66 -17.48 66.13
CA ASN A 393 -24.16 -17.78 67.48
C ASN A 393 -24.61 -19.12 68.09
N VAL A 394 -23.60 -19.85 68.58
CA VAL A 394 -23.55 -20.92 69.62
C VAL A 394 -23.68 -22.40 69.18
N ASP A 395 -22.57 -23.14 69.26
CA ASP A 395 -22.28 -24.10 70.36
C ASP A 395 -20.74 -24.31 70.48
N SER A 396 -20.06 -23.95 71.59
CA SER A 396 -19.91 -24.69 72.88
C SER A 396 -19.16 -26.03 72.68
N SER A 397 -17.91 -26.27 73.10
CA SER A 397 -17.41 -26.48 74.48
C SER A 397 -15.88 -26.77 74.39
N ALA A 398 -14.97 -26.00 74.99
CA ALA A 398 -14.42 -26.09 76.37
C ALA A 398 -13.28 -27.12 76.61
N SER A 399 -12.10 -26.57 76.96
CA SER A 399 -11.09 -27.03 77.93
C SER A 399 -10.32 -28.34 77.73
N ALA A 400 -9.03 -28.24 77.38
CA ALA A 400 -7.89 -28.34 78.31
C ALA A 400 -6.61 -27.86 77.62
#